data_AF-A0A1R1I262-F1
#
_entry.id   AF-A0A1R1I262-F1
#
_cell.length_a   1.000
_cell.length_b   1.000
_cell.length_c   1.000
_cell.angle_alpha   90.00
_cell.angle_beta   90.00
_cell.angle_gamma   90.00
#
_symmetry.space_group_name_H-M   'P 1'
#
loop_
_entity.id
_entity.type
_entity.pdbx_description
1 polymer ?
#
loop_
_entity_poly.entity_id
_entity_poly.type
_entity_poly.pdbx_seq_one_letter_code
_entity_poly.pdbx_strand_id
1 'polypeptide(L)'
;MAQVVLGGIGSALGGPIGGFIGGVLGRATDSWLVAGLSPARQVGPRLEGLKLQSSAEGAPMACVFGRARVVGQVIWATRFLERKEKRSGGKGGQKTVDYAYSLSFAVALCEGPIDGIGRVWADGQPMDMAGVTMRLHRGTEDQTPDPLIEAVEGRAPAYRGTAYVVFEDLPLDAYGDRPPQLAFEVFRRPQGAAPQLEDRLEGVCLIPGAGEFCLATEPVMRREGLAKSTPENVHLTAGQTDLEASLDQLMAQAPRLKRVSLVLGWFGDDVRMGHCRIRPGVERRDKPTQPLVWGVAGVTRADAHLISRVDDGEGGEGPAYGGTPSDESVRQAIRALKARGLEVTLYPFVFMDCAGYPWRGRITGTDG
;
A
#
# COMPACT_ATOMS: atom_id res chain seq x y z
N MET A 1 -3.33 -22.51 -21.91
CA MET A 1 -4.61 -23.26 -21.98
C MET A 1 -4.50 -24.68 -22.54
N ALA A 2 -3.47 -25.04 -23.34
CA ALA A 2 -3.26 -26.43 -23.76
C ALA A 2 -2.64 -27.36 -22.68
N GLN A 3 -1.89 -26.80 -21.71
CA GLN A 3 -1.25 -27.58 -20.62
C GLN A 3 -2.25 -28.20 -19.63
N VAL A 4 -3.38 -27.55 -19.38
CA VAL A 4 -4.37 -28.04 -18.39
C VAL A 4 -5.28 -29.10 -18.99
N VAL A 5 -5.57 -29.02 -20.30
CA VAL A 5 -6.48 -29.94 -20.98
C VAL A 5 -5.81 -31.28 -21.30
N LEU A 6 -4.52 -31.32 -21.60
CA LEU A 6 -3.80 -32.58 -21.87
C LEU A 6 -3.20 -33.23 -20.61
N GLY A 7 -2.91 -32.46 -19.56
CA GLY A 7 -2.51 -33.00 -18.25
C GLY A 7 -3.66 -33.76 -17.56
N GLY A 8 -4.90 -33.32 -17.76
CA GLY A 8 -6.10 -33.96 -17.21
C GLY A 8 -6.50 -35.28 -17.89
N ILE A 9 -6.14 -35.49 -19.16
CA ILE A 9 -6.44 -36.74 -19.88
C ILE A 9 -5.37 -37.81 -19.64
N GLY A 10 -4.12 -37.41 -19.38
CA GLY A 10 -3.02 -38.35 -19.09
C GLY A 10 -3.09 -39.00 -17.70
N SER A 11 -3.65 -38.32 -16.70
CA SER A 11 -3.81 -38.87 -15.35
C SER A 11 -4.95 -39.90 -15.24
N ALA A 12 -5.90 -39.88 -16.18
CA ALA A 12 -7.04 -40.78 -16.20
C ALA A 12 -6.70 -42.19 -16.75
N LEU A 13 -5.57 -42.36 -17.46
CA LEU A 13 -5.24 -43.63 -18.14
C LEU A 13 -3.96 -44.34 -17.65
N GLY A 14 -3.05 -43.70 -16.90
CA GLY A 14 -1.72 -44.27 -16.67
C GLY A 14 -1.09 -44.15 -15.28
N GLY A 15 -1.80 -43.60 -14.29
CA GLY A 15 -1.25 -43.43 -12.93
C GLY A 15 0.04 -42.57 -12.86
N PRO A 16 0.73 -42.54 -11.71
CA PRO A 16 1.75 -41.53 -11.39
C PRO A 16 3.01 -41.53 -12.29
N ILE A 17 3.21 -42.54 -13.13
CA ILE A 17 4.39 -42.68 -14.01
C ILE A 17 4.15 -42.03 -15.38
N GLY A 18 2.90 -41.87 -15.83
CA GLY A 18 2.57 -41.26 -17.13
C GLY A 18 2.78 -39.74 -17.20
N GLY A 19 2.76 -39.05 -16.07
CA GLY A 19 2.94 -37.59 -16.00
C GLY A 19 4.37 -37.10 -16.26
N PHE A 20 5.37 -37.98 -16.09
CA PHE A 20 6.78 -37.58 -16.24
C PHE A 20 7.29 -37.65 -17.69
N ILE A 21 6.70 -38.48 -18.54
CA ILE A 21 7.11 -38.62 -19.96
C ILE A 21 6.49 -37.51 -20.83
N GLY A 22 5.29 -37.01 -20.50
CA GLY A 22 4.64 -35.92 -21.23
C GLY A 22 5.31 -34.54 -21.06
N GLY A 23 6.03 -34.31 -19.96
CA GLY A 23 6.72 -33.05 -19.69
C GLY A 23 8.04 -32.87 -20.45
N VAL A 24 8.66 -33.95 -20.93
CA VAL A 24 9.96 -33.91 -21.61
C VAL A 24 9.81 -33.71 -23.12
N LEU A 25 8.77 -34.29 -23.75
CA LEU A 25 8.52 -34.14 -25.19
C LEU A 25 7.89 -32.80 -25.58
N GLY A 26 7.18 -32.13 -24.67
CA GLY A 26 6.62 -30.79 -24.91
C GLY A 26 7.63 -29.65 -24.90
N ARG A 27 8.78 -29.81 -24.22
CA ARG A 27 9.82 -28.77 -24.16
C ARG A 27 10.65 -28.67 -25.45
N ALA A 28 10.81 -29.78 -26.18
CA ALA A 28 11.64 -29.80 -27.40
C ALA A 28 10.96 -29.16 -28.61
N THR A 29 9.62 -29.19 -28.67
CA THR A 29 8.83 -28.64 -29.78
C THR A 29 8.57 -27.14 -29.65
N ASP A 30 8.28 -26.64 -28.45
CA ASP A 30 8.15 -25.20 -28.19
C ASP A 30 9.47 -24.44 -28.41
N SER A 31 10.62 -25.04 -28.07
CA SER A 31 11.93 -24.41 -28.32
C SER A 31 12.28 -24.28 -29.80
N TRP A 32 11.78 -25.19 -30.65
CA TRP A 32 12.08 -25.20 -32.08
C TRP A 32 11.23 -24.20 -32.86
N LEU A 33 9.95 -24.03 -32.46
CA LEU A 33 9.04 -23.09 -33.10
C LEU A 33 9.39 -21.62 -32.79
N VAL A 34 9.85 -21.33 -31.56
CA VAL A 34 10.28 -19.99 -31.14
C VAL A 34 11.64 -19.61 -31.75
N ALA A 35 12.54 -20.58 -31.93
CA ALA A 35 13.85 -20.35 -32.55
C ALA A 35 13.77 -20.11 -34.08
N GLY A 36 12.74 -20.62 -34.76
CA GLY A 36 12.58 -20.51 -36.21
C GLY A 36 11.96 -19.20 -36.72
N LEU A 37 11.32 -18.39 -35.85
CA LEU A 37 10.49 -17.24 -36.26
C LEU A 37 11.02 -15.87 -35.82
N SER A 38 12.21 -15.78 -35.21
CA SER A 38 12.75 -14.52 -34.69
C SER A 38 14.15 -14.22 -35.23
N PRO A 39 14.41 -13.05 -35.85
CA PRO A 39 15.77 -12.57 -36.07
C PRO A 39 16.50 -12.44 -34.73
N ALA A 40 17.64 -13.12 -34.61
CA ALA A 40 18.39 -13.24 -33.37
C ALA A 40 19.04 -11.93 -32.94
N ARG A 41 18.35 -11.13 -32.13
CA ARG A 41 18.98 -10.28 -31.11
C ARG A 41 18.02 -9.96 -29.97
N GLN A 42 17.74 -10.96 -29.15
CA GLN A 42 17.10 -10.76 -27.85
C GLN A 42 18.21 -10.53 -26.82
N VAL A 43 18.53 -9.27 -26.55
CA VAL A 43 19.32 -8.92 -25.37
C VAL A 43 18.41 -9.18 -24.17
N GLY A 44 18.68 -10.25 -23.43
CA GLY A 44 17.95 -10.56 -22.19
C GLY A 44 18.05 -9.41 -21.18
N PRO A 45 17.11 -9.29 -20.24
CA PRO A 45 17.16 -8.26 -19.22
C PRO A 45 18.48 -8.39 -18.45
N ARG A 46 19.39 -7.42 -18.65
CA ARG A 46 20.54 -7.26 -17.78
C ARG A 46 20.00 -6.88 -16.41
N LEU A 47 20.53 -7.48 -15.35
CA LEU A 47 20.45 -6.87 -14.04
C LEU A 47 21.15 -5.51 -14.18
N GLU A 48 20.36 -4.45 -14.27
CA GLU A 48 20.88 -3.11 -14.09
C GLU A 48 21.49 -3.11 -12.69
N GLY A 49 22.81 -2.97 -12.62
CA GLY A 49 23.49 -2.72 -11.36
C GLY A 49 22.89 -1.51 -10.66
N LEU A 50 23.35 -1.23 -9.44
CA LEU A 50 22.98 -0.06 -8.63
C LEU A 50 22.62 1.15 -9.51
N LYS A 51 21.32 1.44 -9.64
CA LYS A 51 20.85 2.59 -10.42
C LYS A 51 21.23 3.83 -9.61
N LEU A 52 22.35 4.42 -9.95
CA LEU A 52 22.79 5.68 -9.37
C LEU A 52 21.97 6.80 -9.99
N GLN A 53 21.40 7.66 -9.15
CA GLN A 53 20.81 8.91 -9.63
C GLN A 53 21.94 9.74 -10.25
N SER A 54 21.76 10.12 -11.51
CA SER A 54 22.67 11.00 -12.23
C SER A 54 22.01 12.36 -12.50
N SER A 55 22.84 13.31 -12.89
CA SER A 55 22.43 14.62 -13.43
C SER A 55 22.97 14.81 -14.86
N ALA A 56 23.34 13.72 -15.52
CA ALA A 56 23.95 13.75 -16.84
C ALA A 56 22.89 13.98 -17.93
N GLU A 57 23.17 14.88 -18.85
CA GLU A 57 22.37 15.05 -20.06
C GLU A 57 22.47 13.80 -20.96
N GLY A 58 21.35 13.39 -21.56
CA GLY A 58 21.29 12.24 -22.46
C GLY A 58 20.89 10.89 -21.84
N ALA A 59 20.61 10.86 -20.53
CA ALA A 59 19.98 9.69 -19.92
C ALA A 59 18.57 9.45 -20.50
N PRO A 60 18.18 8.20 -20.84
CA PRO A 60 16.86 7.92 -21.37
C PRO A 60 15.78 8.14 -20.30
N MET A 61 14.62 8.63 -20.74
CA MET A 61 13.43 8.75 -19.88
C MET A 61 12.86 7.35 -19.60
N ALA A 62 12.62 7.03 -18.33
CA ALA A 62 11.97 5.77 -17.98
C ALA A 62 10.52 5.73 -18.47
N CYS A 63 10.05 4.55 -18.87
CA CYS A 63 8.64 4.26 -19.13
C CYS A 63 8.17 3.20 -18.13
N VAL A 64 7.11 3.49 -17.38
CA VAL A 64 6.64 2.65 -16.27
C VAL A 64 5.26 2.10 -16.59
N PHE A 65 5.07 0.80 -16.31
CA PHE A 65 3.77 0.15 -16.34
C PHE A 65 3.56 -0.65 -15.05
N GLY A 66 2.41 -0.46 -14.41
CA GLY A 66 2.10 -1.03 -13.10
C GLY A 66 2.79 -0.27 -11.96
N ARG A 67 3.36 -1.02 -11.01
CA ARG A 67 4.07 -0.51 -9.83
C ARG A 67 5.56 -0.82 -9.95
N ALA A 68 6.40 0.20 -10.08
CA ALA A 68 7.83 0.03 -10.23
C ALA A 68 8.62 1.00 -9.37
N ARG A 69 9.80 0.57 -8.89
CA ARG A 69 10.76 1.46 -8.25
C ARG A 69 11.63 2.11 -9.32
N VAL A 70 11.61 3.44 -9.38
CA VAL A 70 12.35 4.24 -10.35
C VAL A 70 13.33 5.15 -9.63
N VAL A 71 14.57 5.16 -10.10
CA VAL A 71 15.56 6.16 -9.67
C VAL A 71 15.43 7.33 -10.61
N GLY A 72 15.04 8.48 -10.08
CA GLY A 72 14.80 9.66 -10.87
C GLY A 72 16.11 10.35 -11.30
N GLN A 73 15.98 11.45 -12.05
CA GLN A 73 17.09 12.30 -12.49
C GLN A 73 16.82 13.74 -12.06
N VAL A 74 17.84 14.44 -11.53
CA VAL A 74 17.68 15.85 -11.16
C VAL A 74 17.54 16.69 -12.42
N ILE A 75 16.47 17.49 -12.52
CA ILE A 75 16.18 18.36 -13.67
C ILE A 75 16.23 19.85 -13.34
N TRP A 76 16.21 20.19 -12.05
CA TRP A 76 16.34 21.56 -11.55
C TRP A 76 16.80 21.52 -10.08
N ALA A 77 17.59 22.48 -9.64
CA ALA A 77 18.00 22.63 -8.25
C ALA A 77 18.39 24.08 -7.96
N THR A 78 18.08 24.57 -6.76
CA THR A 78 18.57 25.85 -6.27
C THR A 78 20.01 25.73 -5.76
N ARG A 79 20.58 26.84 -5.30
CA ARG A 79 21.77 26.80 -4.45
C ARG A 79 21.39 26.29 -3.05
N PHE A 80 22.37 25.74 -2.33
CA PHE A 80 22.19 25.37 -0.93
C PHE A 80 21.83 26.60 -0.10
N LEU A 81 20.84 26.45 0.78
CA LEU A 81 20.48 27.44 1.79
C LEU A 81 21.09 27.04 3.12
N GLU A 82 21.97 27.90 3.63
CA GLU A 82 22.72 27.70 4.88
C GLU A 82 22.04 28.45 6.03
N ARG A 83 21.69 27.74 7.11
CA ARG A 83 21.19 28.32 8.35
C ARG A 83 22.24 28.14 9.46
N LYS A 84 22.62 29.24 10.10
CA LYS A 84 23.57 29.24 11.22
C LYS A 84 22.82 29.08 12.54
N GLU A 85 23.01 27.96 13.22
CA GLU A 85 22.55 27.77 14.58
C GLU A 85 23.67 28.10 15.56
N LYS A 86 23.43 29.11 16.41
CA LYS A 86 24.38 29.48 17.46
C LYS A 86 23.97 28.77 18.75
N ARG A 87 24.74 27.78 19.19
CA ARG A 87 24.61 27.22 20.53
C ARG A 87 25.59 27.93 21.46
N SER A 88 25.07 28.63 22.47
CA SER A 88 25.89 29.18 23.56
C SER A 88 25.81 28.28 24.78
N GLY A 89 26.91 27.62 25.13
CA GLY A 89 27.03 26.89 26.39
C GLY A 89 27.15 27.84 27.57
N GLY A 90 26.03 28.32 28.11
CA GLY A 90 25.99 29.09 29.36
C GLY A 90 26.88 30.34 29.42
N LYS A 91 26.98 30.93 30.62
CA LYS A 91 27.70 32.19 30.87
C LYS A 91 29.22 31.92 30.93
N GLY A 92 29.88 31.92 29.77
CA GLY A 92 31.34 31.78 29.63
C GLY A 92 31.82 30.57 28.83
N GLY A 93 30.92 29.71 28.33
CA GLY A 93 31.30 28.56 27.51
C GLY A 93 31.53 28.91 26.04
N GLN A 94 32.24 28.01 25.36
CA GLN A 94 32.58 28.10 23.94
C GLN A 94 31.32 28.26 23.09
N LYS A 95 31.35 29.21 22.15
CA LYS A 95 30.29 29.38 21.15
C LYS A 95 30.54 28.36 20.04
N THR A 96 29.66 27.38 19.91
CA THR A 96 29.65 26.48 18.75
C THR A 96 28.64 27.04 17.74
N VAL A 97 29.11 27.27 16.52
CA VAL A 97 28.25 27.63 15.39
C VAL A 97 28.05 26.34 14.59
N ASP A 98 26.85 25.80 14.69
CA ASP A 98 26.43 24.66 13.87
C ASP A 98 25.83 25.22 12.58
N TYR A 99 26.08 24.54 11.45
CA TYR A 99 25.54 24.89 10.15
C TYR A 99 24.52 23.81 9.78
N ALA A 100 23.32 24.23 9.35
CA ALA A 100 22.31 23.36 8.80
C ALA A 100 22.08 23.73 7.34
N TYR A 101 21.98 22.73 6.47
CA TYR A 101 21.81 22.92 5.03
C TYR A 101 20.45 22.43 4.56
N SER A 102 19.86 23.16 3.63
CA SER A 102 18.65 22.74 2.92
C SER A 102 18.78 22.99 1.43
N LEU A 103 18.04 22.21 0.64
CA LEU A 103 18.04 22.31 -0.81
C LEU A 103 16.64 22.13 -1.39
N SER A 104 16.29 23.03 -2.30
CA SER A 104 15.11 22.91 -3.16
C SER A 104 15.51 22.36 -4.52
N PHE A 105 14.87 21.30 -4.99
CA PHE A 105 15.22 20.64 -6.25
C PHE A 105 14.08 19.82 -6.84
N ALA A 106 14.16 19.53 -8.14
CA ALA A 106 13.20 18.75 -8.88
C ALA A 106 13.83 17.50 -9.48
N VAL A 107 13.10 16.38 -9.41
CA VAL A 107 13.52 15.07 -9.89
C VAL A 107 12.51 14.54 -10.90
N ALA A 108 12.93 14.35 -12.15
CA ALA A 108 12.15 13.65 -13.18
C ALA A 108 12.12 12.14 -12.88
N LEU A 109 10.95 11.53 -13.03
CA LEU A 109 10.72 10.13 -12.73
C LEU A 109 10.60 9.30 -14.00
N CYS A 110 9.63 9.62 -14.85
CA CYS A 110 9.32 8.86 -16.06
C CYS A 110 8.49 9.70 -17.03
N GLU A 111 8.34 9.22 -18.25
CA GLU A 111 7.42 9.81 -19.23
C GLU A 111 5.95 9.60 -18.84
N GLY A 112 5.11 10.50 -19.35
CA GLY A 112 3.66 10.42 -19.39
C GLY A 112 2.95 10.62 -18.04
N PRO A 113 1.61 10.62 -18.08
CA PRO A 113 0.82 10.73 -16.88
C PRO A 113 0.96 9.46 -16.02
N ILE A 114 1.29 9.65 -14.75
CA ILE A 114 1.27 8.62 -13.70
C ILE A 114 0.01 8.75 -12.83
N ASP A 115 -0.41 7.66 -12.21
CA ASP A 115 -1.52 7.68 -11.25
C ASP A 115 -1.07 8.28 -9.91
N GLY A 116 0.19 8.06 -9.54
CA GLY A 116 0.77 8.62 -8.33
C GLY A 116 2.12 8.01 -7.98
N ILE A 117 2.61 8.37 -6.79
CA ILE A 117 3.80 7.78 -6.18
C ILE A 117 3.47 7.23 -4.79
N GLY A 118 4.18 6.18 -4.41
CA GLY A 118 4.08 5.54 -3.10
C GLY A 118 5.29 5.87 -2.25
N ARG A 119 6.01 4.83 -1.83
CA ARG A 119 7.21 4.99 -0.99
C ARG A 119 8.32 5.76 -1.70
N VAL A 120 9.02 6.57 -0.91
CA VAL A 120 10.25 7.26 -1.29
C VAL A 120 11.40 6.63 -0.52
N TRP A 121 12.53 6.46 -1.19
CA TRP A 121 13.77 6.00 -0.56
C TRP A 121 14.87 7.02 -0.79
N ALA A 122 15.64 7.30 0.25
CA ALA A 122 16.85 8.11 0.20
C ALA A 122 18.05 7.23 0.55
N ASP A 123 19.08 7.22 -0.29
CA ASP A 123 20.31 6.42 -0.15
C ASP A 123 20.04 4.93 0.13
N GLY A 124 18.98 4.40 -0.49
CA GLY A 124 18.58 2.99 -0.40
C GLY A 124 17.63 2.66 0.76
N GLN A 125 17.47 3.53 1.75
CA GLN A 125 16.59 3.33 2.91
C GLN A 125 15.25 4.06 2.73
N PRO A 126 14.13 3.55 3.29
CA PRO A 126 12.86 4.27 3.30
C PRO A 126 13.04 5.65 3.92
N MET A 127 12.58 6.68 3.20
CA MET A 127 12.65 8.07 3.66
C MET A 127 11.43 8.39 4.50
N ASP A 128 11.65 8.98 5.68
CA ASP A 128 10.58 9.59 6.45
C ASP A 128 10.13 10.87 5.74
N MET A 129 8.84 10.94 5.43
CA MET A 129 8.23 12.08 4.75
C MET A 129 7.64 13.09 5.74
N ALA A 130 7.73 12.85 7.05
CA ALA A 130 7.29 13.79 8.06
C ALA A 130 8.06 15.11 7.97
N GLY A 131 7.33 16.22 7.78
CA GLY A 131 7.93 17.55 7.63
C GLY A 131 8.60 17.81 6.27
N VAL A 132 8.58 16.86 5.34
CA VAL A 132 9.11 17.03 3.99
C VAL A 132 8.03 17.63 3.09
N THR A 133 8.33 18.79 2.49
CA THR A 133 7.44 19.40 1.49
C THR A 133 7.80 18.86 0.11
N MET A 134 6.96 17.97 -0.41
CA MET A 134 7.12 17.39 -1.74
C MET A 134 5.85 17.61 -2.57
N ARG A 135 6.01 18.12 -3.79
CA ARG A 135 4.94 18.27 -4.77
C ARG A 135 5.14 17.30 -5.92
N LEU A 136 4.09 16.56 -6.28
CA LEU A 136 4.07 15.67 -7.44
C LEU A 136 3.39 16.36 -8.62
N HIS A 137 4.10 16.42 -9.75
CA HIS A 137 3.55 16.74 -11.06
C HIS A 137 3.41 15.43 -11.83
N ARG A 138 2.18 15.11 -12.26
CA ARG A 138 1.85 13.77 -12.75
C ARG A 138 2.36 13.48 -14.16
N GLY A 139 2.86 14.46 -14.90
CA GLY A 139 3.29 14.31 -16.28
C GLY A 139 2.14 14.42 -17.29
N THR A 140 1.06 15.12 -16.94
CA THR A 140 -0.03 15.37 -17.88
C THR A 140 0.36 16.48 -18.87
N GLU A 141 -0.30 16.52 -20.03
CA GLU A 141 -0.04 17.54 -21.05
C GLU A 141 -0.59 18.93 -20.66
N ASP A 142 -1.55 18.97 -19.74
CA ASP A 142 -2.17 20.20 -19.24
C ASP A 142 -1.52 20.75 -17.96
N GLN A 143 -0.49 20.08 -17.43
CA GLN A 143 0.18 20.56 -16.21
C GLN A 143 0.84 21.93 -16.43
N THR A 144 0.84 22.73 -15.37
CA THR A 144 1.41 24.08 -15.32
C THR A 144 2.83 24.04 -14.72
N PRO A 145 3.65 25.09 -14.90
CA PRO A 145 4.93 25.21 -14.20
C PRO A 145 4.77 25.06 -12.69
N ASP A 146 5.80 24.52 -12.02
CA ASP A 146 5.81 24.45 -10.56
C ASP A 146 5.96 25.86 -9.95
N PRO A 147 5.14 26.24 -8.97
CA PRO A 147 5.19 27.57 -8.37
C PRO A 147 6.53 27.95 -7.74
N LEU A 148 7.27 26.99 -7.15
CA LEU A 148 8.58 27.28 -6.53
C LEU A 148 9.63 27.52 -7.62
N ILE A 149 9.64 26.69 -8.66
CA ILE A 149 10.56 26.87 -9.79
C ILE A 149 10.28 28.20 -10.48
N GLU A 150 9.01 28.55 -10.70
CA GLU A 150 8.62 29.83 -11.29
C GLU A 150 8.98 31.02 -10.40
N ALA A 151 8.81 30.91 -9.08
CA ALA A 151 9.19 31.97 -8.15
C ALA A 151 10.71 32.24 -8.14
N VAL A 152 11.53 31.20 -8.32
CA VAL A 152 12.99 31.32 -8.33
C VAL A 152 13.52 31.78 -9.69
N GLU A 153 13.03 31.18 -10.78
CA GLU A 153 13.55 31.40 -12.14
C GLU A 153 12.80 32.49 -12.92
N GLY A 154 11.61 32.89 -12.48
CA GLY A 154 10.71 33.82 -13.15
C GLY A 154 9.94 33.22 -14.34
N ARG A 155 10.63 32.53 -15.27
CA ARG A 155 10.00 31.75 -16.35
C ARG A 155 10.41 30.29 -16.22
N ALA A 156 9.49 29.44 -15.77
CA ALA A 156 9.74 28.02 -15.57
C ALA A 156 9.08 27.16 -16.66
N PRO A 157 9.73 26.07 -17.13
CA PRO A 157 9.08 25.08 -17.96
C PRO A 157 8.04 24.29 -17.15
N ALA A 158 6.96 23.87 -17.82
CA ALA A 158 5.95 23.00 -17.22
C ALA A 158 6.29 21.51 -17.27
N TYR A 159 7.40 21.13 -17.92
CA TYR A 159 7.83 19.73 -18.12
C TYR A 159 6.70 18.78 -18.56
N ARG A 160 5.81 19.24 -19.45
CA ARG A 160 4.65 18.47 -19.93
C ARG A 160 5.07 17.12 -20.49
N GLY A 161 4.26 16.09 -20.24
CA GLY A 161 4.56 14.71 -20.62
C GLY A 161 5.68 14.07 -19.79
N THR A 162 6.17 14.72 -18.73
CA THR A 162 7.15 14.15 -17.78
C THR A 162 6.60 14.21 -16.37
N ALA A 163 6.50 13.06 -15.70
CA ALA A 163 6.20 13.01 -14.29
C ALA A 163 7.45 13.39 -13.48
N TYR A 164 7.31 14.37 -12.58
CA TYR A 164 8.41 14.85 -11.75
C TYR A 164 7.93 15.25 -10.36
N VAL A 165 8.85 15.24 -9.41
CA VAL A 165 8.60 15.73 -8.04
C VAL A 165 9.49 16.93 -7.74
N VAL A 166 8.97 17.86 -6.94
CA VAL A 166 9.71 19.01 -6.42
C VAL A 166 9.78 18.90 -4.91
N PHE A 167 10.99 18.92 -4.37
CA PHE A 167 11.25 19.07 -2.94
C PHE A 167 11.52 20.54 -2.65
N GLU A 168 10.89 21.05 -1.61
CA GLU A 168 11.09 22.41 -1.10
C GLU A 168 11.81 22.36 0.23
N ASP A 169 12.96 23.05 0.29
CA ASP A 169 13.82 23.22 1.45
C ASP A 169 14.09 21.91 2.22
N LEU A 170 14.42 20.85 1.49
CA LEU A 170 14.71 19.54 2.09
C LEU A 170 15.94 19.66 3.01
N PRO A 171 15.81 19.37 4.32
CA PRO A 171 16.96 19.36 5.24
C PRO A 171 17.96 18.26 4.88
N LEU A 172 19.25 18.59 4.89
CA LEU A 172 20.32 17.68 4.46
C LEU A 172 21.13 17.07 5.60
N ASP A 173 20.87 17.48 6.84
CA ASP A 173 21.60 17.02 8.03
C ASP A 173 21.59 15.48 8.16
N ALA A 174 20.44 14.86 7.84
CA ALA A 174 20.26 13.41 7.87
C ALA A 174 21.02 12.65 6.76
N TYR A 175 21.50 13.37 5.74
CA TYR A 175 22.14 12.82 4.55
C TYR A 175 23.62 13.21 4.46
N GLY A 176 24.20 13.74 5.55
CA GLY A 176 25.60 14.16 5.60
C GLY A 176 25.86 15.41 4.75
N ASP A 177 24.94 16.38 4.80
CA ASP A 177 25.03 17.68 4.13
C ASP A 177 25.19 17.61 2.61
N ARG A 178 24.70 16.52 2.01
CA ARG A 178 24.65 16.33 0.56
C ARG A 178 23.24 15.97 0.10
N PRO A 179 22.90 16.23 -1.17
CA PRO A 179 21.69 15.70 -1.76
C PRO A 179 21.68 14.15 -1.70
N PRO A 180 20.60 13.53 -1.21
CA PRO A 180 20.48 12.07 -1.19
C PRO A 180 20.18 11.51 -2.59
N GLN A 181 20.51 10.23 -2.80
CA GLN A 181 20.04 9.49 -3.97
C GLN A 181 18.61 9.01 -3.73
N LEU A 182 17.69 9.48 -4.56
CA LEU A 182 16.26 9.25 -4.41
C LEU A 182 15.74 8.21 -5.39
N ALA A 183 14.94 7.29 -4.84
CA ALA A 183 14.14 6.36 -5.61
C ALA A 183 12.67 6.46 -5.18
N PHE A 184 11.77 6.20 -6.12
CA PHE A 184 10.33 6.40 -5.95
C PHE A 184 9.58 5.16 -6.40
N GLU A 185 8.55 4.78 -5.64
CA GLU A 185 7.56 3.80 -6.07
C GLU A 185 6.57 4.52 -6.97
N VAL A 186 6.62 4.28 -8.27
CA VAL A 186 5.76 4.92 -9.26
C VAL A 186 4.62 3.97 -9.62
N PHE A 187 3.40 4.51 -9.63
CA PHE A 187 2.20 3.82 -10.12
C PHE A 187 1.78 4.43 -11.46
N ARG A 188 1.79 3.62 -12.52
CA ARG A 188 1.32 4.03 -13.84
C ARG A 188 0.56 2.89 -14.50
N ARG A 189 -0.76 3.03 -14.61
CA ARG A 189 -1.58 2.11 -15.39
C ARG A 189 -1.22 2.21 -16.88
N PRO A 190 -1.14 1.08 -17.60
CA PRO A 190 -1.02 1.12 -19.06
C PRO A 190 -2.23 1.85 -19.64
N GLN A 191 -2.05 2.62 -20.70
CA GLN A 191 -3.16 3.23 -21.43
C GLN A 191 -3.51 2.36 -22.64
N GLY A 192 -4.79 2.04 -22.78
CA GLY A 192 -5.33 1.28 -23.91
C GLY A 192 -6.26 2.14 -24.77
N ALA A 193 -6.53 1.69 -26.00
CA ALA A 193 -7.49 2.33 -26.89
C ALA A 193 -8.95 2.28 -26.38
N ALA A 194 -9.22 1.42 -25.39
CA ALA A 194 -10.53 1.28 -24.76
C ALA A 194 -10.40 1.42 -23.23
N PRO A 195 -11.45 1.89 -22.53
CA PRO A 195 -11.47 1.95 -21.07
C PRO A 195 -11.22 0.59 -20.42
N GLN A 196 -10.33 0.55 -19.43
CA GLN A 196 -9.98 -0.66 -18.68
C GLN A 196 -10.92 -0.86 -17.48
N LEU A 197 -10.69 -1.92 -16.70
CA LEU A 197 -11.51 -2.25 -15.54
C LEU A 197 -11.57 -1.07 -14.57
N GLU A 198 -10.43 -0.47 -14.28
CA GLU A 198 -10.25 0.64 -13.34
C GLU A 198 -11.00 1.90 -13.79
N ASP A 199 -11.12 2.12 -15.10
CA ASP A 199 -11.86 3.25 -15.69
C ASP A 199 -13.39 3.03 -15.69
N ARG A 200 -13.83 1.82 -15.35
CA ARG A 200 -15.24 1.39 -15.33
C ARG A 200 -15.72 1.00 -13.94
N LEU A 201 -14.81 0.87 -12.98
CA LEU A 201 -15.10 0.43 -11.63
C LEU A 201 -15.87 1.52 -10.88
N GLU A 202 -17.16 1.29 -10.68
CA GLU A 202 -18.01 2.22 -9.92
C GLU A 202 -18.20 1.82 -8.46
N GLY A 203 -17.90 0.57 -8.11
CA GLY A 203 -18.10 0.08 -6.75
C GLY A 203 -17.14 -1.02 -6.33
N VAL A 204 -16.78 -1.01 -5.05
CA VAL A 204 -15.94 -2.05 -4.44
C VAL A 204 -16.54 -2.57 -3.15
N CYS A 205 -16.18 -3.79 -2.79
CA CYS A 205 -16.41 -4.35 -1.47
C CYS A 205 -15.14 -4.13 -0.65
N LEU A 206 -15.20 -3.22 0.33
CA LEU A 206 -14.09 -3.00 1.26
C LEU A 206 -14.19 -4.07 2.35
N ILE A 207 -13.37 -5.11 2.21
CA ILE A 207 -13.17 -6.14 3.23
C ILE A 207 -12.01 -5.63 4.09
N PRO A 208 -12.28 -5.05 5.27
CA PRO A 208 -11.17 -4.61 6.10
C PRO A 208 -10.37 -5.83 6.57
N GLY A 209 -9.07 -5.62 6.74
CA GLY A 209 -8.22 -6.61 7.41
C GLY A 209 -8.85 -7.03 8.73
N ALA A 210 -8.64 -8.28 9.13
CA ALA A 210 -9.25 -8.82 10.33
C ALA A 210 -8.66 -8.08 11.55
N GLY A 211 -9.50 -7.31 12.27
CA GLY A 211 -9.00 -6.49 13.37
C GLY A 211 -10.04 -5.57 14.00
N GLU A 212 -9.95 -5.41 15.31
CA GLU A 212 -10.87 -4.61 16.13
C GLU A 212 -10.85 -3.09 15.83
N PHE A 213 -9.75 -2.60 15.24
CA PHE A 213 -9.50 -1.18 14.95
C PHE A 213 -9.01 -0.91 13.52
N CYS A 214 -9.10 -1.89 12.63
CA CYS A 214 -8.60 -1.79 11.24
C CYS A 214 -9.27 -0.69 10.40
N LEU A 215 -10.45 -0.21 10.83
CA LEU A 215 -11.21 0.86 10.20
C LEU A 215 -10.94 2.25 10.82
N ALA A 216 -10.08 2.36 11.84
CA ALA A 216 -9.79 3.64 12.46
C ALA A 216 -8.88 4.48 11.56
N THR A 217 -9.19 5.78 11.48
CA THR A 217 -8.44 6.76 10.69
C THR A 217 -7.31 7.39 11.50
N GLU A 218 -7.33 7.24 12.83
CA GLU A 218 -6.26 7.63 13.75
C GLU A 218 -5.44 6.42 14.23
N PRO A 219 -4.14 6.59 14.57
CA PRO A 219 -3.34 5.51 15.13
C PRO A 219 -3.92 4.99 16.44
N VAL A 220 -4.20 3.68 16.50
CA VAL A 220 -4.60 2.99 17.73
C VAL A 220 -3.43 2.16 18.22
N MET A 221 -3.05 2.39 19.46
CA MET A 221 -1.92 1.76 20.12
C MET A 221 -2.41 0.79 21.19
N ARG A 222 -2.00 -0.46 21.11
CA ARG A 222 -2.17 -1.47 22.16
C ARG A 222 -0.99 -1.42 23.12
N ARG A 223 -1.28 -1.34 24.41
CA ARG A 223 -0.26 -1.40 25.46
C ARG A 223 0.10 -2.86 25.74
N GLU A 224 1.40 -3.16 25.72
CA GLU A 224 2.00 -4.44 26.09
C GLU A 224 2.80 -4.28 27.39
N GLY A 225 2.18 -4.62 28.53
CA GLY A 225 2.80 -4.42 29.84
C GLY A 225 3.02 -2.94 30.18
N LEU A 226 4.03 -2.62 30.99
CA LEU A 226 4.20 -1.26 31.50
C LEU A 226 4.87 -0.29 30.52
N ALA A 227 5.75 -0.78 29.64
CA ALA A 227 6.69 0.04 28.89
C ALA A 227 6.62 -0.10 27.36
N LYS A 228 5.86 -1.07 26.84
CA LYS A 228 5.80 -1.33 25.39
C LYS A 228 4.41 -0.98 24.86
N SER A 229 4.38 -0.40 23.66
CA SER A 229 3.15 -0.16 22.92
C SER A 229 3.34 -0.58 21.46
N THR A 230 2.32 -1.19 20.89
CA THR A 230 2.33 -1.72 19.52
C THR A 230 1.13 -1.14 18.76
N PRO A 231 1.29 -0.67 17.51
CA PRO A 231 0.17 -0.19 16.71
C PRO A 231 -0.76 -1.33 16.31
N GLU A 232 -2.07 -1.03 16.23
CA GLU A 232 -3.13 -1.96 15.81
C GLU A 232 -3.58 -1.73 14.35
N ASN A 233 -3.31 -0.55 13.79
CA ASN A 233 -3.77 -0.13 12.45
C ASN A 233 -2.76 0.75 11.71
N VAL A 234 -1.48 0.67 12.09
CA VAL A 234 -0.36 1.37 11.43
C VAL A 234 0.72 0.34 11.14
N HIS A 235 0.55 -0.39 10.04
CA HIS A 235 1.50 -1.41 9.58
C HIS A 235 2.36 -0.91 8.42
N LEU A 236 2.03 0.26 7.88
CA LEU A 236 2.78 0.90 6.80
C LEU A 236 3.97 1.69 7.34
N THR A 237 5.08 1.64 6.61
CA THR A 237 6.33 2.36 6.96
C THR A 237 6.15 3.87 7.03
N ALA A 238 5.14 4.42 6.34
CA ALA A 238 4.87 5.85 6.28
C ALA A 238 4.11 6.40 7.52
N GLY A 239 3.81 5.56 8.52
CA GLY A 239 3.14 5.99 9.77
C GLY A 239 1.66 6.38 9.62
N GLN A 240 1.13 6.39 8.39
CA GLN A 240 -0.29 6.58 8.11
C GLN A 240 -1.08 5.34 8.53
N THR A 241 -2.33 5.53 8.96
CA THR A 241 -3.23 4.42 9.24
C THR A 241 -3.54 3.63 7.98
N ASP A 242 -3.69 2.31 8.14
CA ASP A 242 -3.84 1.38 7.04
C ASP A 242 -5.07 1.72 6.18
N LEU A 243 -6.16 2.18 6.81
CA LEU A 243 -7.37 2.60 6.11
C LEU A 243 -7.12 3.83 5.24
N GLU A 244 -6.56 4.91 5.79
CA GLU A 244 -6.36 6.16 5.06
C GLU A 244 -5.45 5.93 3.84
N ALA A 245 -4.34 5.21 4.04
CA ALA A 245 -3.43 4.86 2.95
C ALA A 245 -4.10 3.99 1.87
N SER A 246 -4.94 3.03 2.28
CA SER A 246 -5.67 2.17 1.34
C SER A 246 -6.71 2.95 0.55
N LEU A 247 -7.41 3.89 1.19
CA LEU A 247 -8.39 4.75 0.52
C LEU A 247 -7.71 5.72 -0.46
N ASP A 248 -6.57 6.30 -0.10
CA ASP A 248 -5.83 7.18 -1.00
C ASP A 248 -5.37 6.44 -2.27
N GLN A 249 -4.85 5.22 -2.10
CA GLN A 249 -4.49 4.35 -3.22
C GLN A 249 -5.71 3.96 -4.07
N LEU A 250 -6.83 3.61 -3.43
CA LEU A 250 -8.08 3.27 -4.11
C LEU A 250 -8.60 4.45 -4.96
N MET A 251 -8.62 5.65 -4.40
CA MET A 251 -9.08 6.85 -5.11
C MET A 251 -8.15 7.22 -6.28
N ALA A 252 -6.84 6.99 -6.15
CA ALA A 252 -5.90 7.20 -7.23
C ALA A 252 -6.10 6.22 -8.39
N GLN A 253 -6.40 4.95 -8.08
CA GLN A 253 -6.52 3.89 -9.08
C GLN A 253 -7.91 3.78 -9.71
N ALA A 254 -8.97 4.12 -8.98
CA ALA A 254 -10.36 3.99 -9.43
C ALA A 254 -11.04 5.38 -9.49
N PRO A 255 -10.73 6.22 -10.49
CA PRO A 255 -11.20 7.61 -10.54
C PRO A 255 -12.71 7.76 -10.72
N ARG A 256 -13.42 6.67 -11.08
CA ARG A 256 -14.88 6.65 -11.24
C ARG A 256 -15.60 5.92 -10.11
N LEU A 257 -14.90 5.63 -9.01
CA LEU A 257 -15.51 4.97 -7.87
C LEU A 257 -16.60 5.85 -7.26
N LYS A 258 -17.79 5.28 -7.06
CA LYS A 258 -18.96 5.96 -6.51
C LYS A 258 -19.41 5.34 -5.19
N ARG A 259 -19.26 4.01 -5.03
CA ARG A 259 -19.86 3.27 -3.92
C ARG A 259 -18.92 2.27 -3.27
N VAL A 260 -19.05 2.10 -1.97
CA VAL A 260 -18.31 1.11 -1.19
C VAL A 260 -19.27 0.30 -0.32
N SER A 261 -19.20 -1.02 -0.47
CA SER A 261 -19.79 -1.94 0.51
C SER A 261 -18.77 -2.16 1.63
N LEU A 262 -19.02 -1.56 2.78
CA LEU A 262 -18.16 -1.65 3.96
C LEU A 262 -18.48 -2.92 4.74
N VAL A 263 -17.59 -3.90 4.70
CA VAL A 263 -17.81 -5.19 5.36
C VAL A 263 -17.56 -5.08 6.86
N LEU A 264 -18.54 -5.53 7.66
CA LEU A 264 -18.48 -5.53 9.11
C LEU A 264 -18.61 -6.95 9.65
N GLY A 265 -17.54 -7.45 10.24
CA GLY A 265 -17.44 -8.81 10.77
C GLY A 265 -18.22 -9.02 12.07
N TRP A 266 -19.12 -10.00 12.10
CA TRP A 266 -19.82 -10.50 13.29
C TRP A 266 -19.62 -12.01 13.40
N PHE A 267 -19.91 -12.59 14.56
CA PHE A 267 -19.64 -13.99 14.83
C PHE A 267 -20.91 -14.77 15.16
N GLY A 268 -21.11 -15.87 14.44
CA GLY A 268 -22.08 -16.92 14.76
C GLY A 268 -21.39 -18.08 15.47
N ASP A 269 -22.02 -18.63 16.52
CA ASP A 269 -21.47 -19.71 17.36
C ASP A 269 -22.07 -21.10 17.04
N ASP A 270 -23.06 -21.21 16.17
CA ASP A 270 -23.67 -22.48 15.74
C ASP A 270 -24.15 -22.42 14.28
N VAL A 271 -23.99 -23.51 13.53
CA VAL A 271 -24.49 -23.61 12.15
C VAL A 271 -25.99 -23.91 12.09
N ARG A 272 -26.62 -24.33 13.18
CA ARG A 272 -28.05 -24.68 13.18
C ARG A 272 -28.90 -23.43 13.37
N MET A 273 -29.81 -23.21 12.45
CA MET A 273 -30.82 -22.15 12.55
C MET A 273 -31.62 -22.33 13.85
N GLY A 274 -31.85 -21.22 14.57
CA GLY A 274 -32.51 -21.22 15.89
C GLY A 274 -31.56 -21.42 17.09
N HIS A 275 -30.37 -22.00 16.87
CA HIS A 275 -29.32 -22.12 17.89
C HIS A 275 -28.21 -21.08 17.72
N CYS A 276 -27.97 -20.64 16.48
CA CYS A 276 -26.96 -19.65 16.14
C CYS A 276 -27.24 -18.30 16.82
N ARG A 277 -26.27 -17.82 17.61
CA ARG A 277 -26.26 -16.47 18.17
C ARG A 277 -25.24 -15.62 17.43
N ILE A 278 -25.69 -14.46 16.97
CA ILE A 278 -24.83 -13.48 16.28
C ILE A 278 -24.37 -12.44 17.28
N ARG A 279 -23.05 -12.30 17.46
CA ARG A 279 -22.42 -11.44 18.48
C ARG A 279 -21.17 -10.75 17.94
N PRO A 280 -20.80 -9.56 18.46
CA PRO A 280 -19.50 -8.99 18.18
C PRO A 280 -18.41 -9.80 18.90
N GLY A 281 -17.25 -9.93 18.25
CA GLY A 281 -16.14 -10.75 18.73
C GLY A 281 -14.86 -9.96 18.98
N VAL A 282 -14.10 -10.38 19.99
CA VAL A 282 -12.78 -9.83 20.33
C VAL A 282 -11.72 -10.92 20.28
N GLU A 283 -10.51 -10.55 19.89
CA GLU A 283 -9.36 -11.46 19.80
C GLU A 283 -8.81 -11.81 21.18
N ARG A 284 -8.91 -10.87 22.12
CA ARG A 284 -8.36 -10.96 23.48
C ARG A 284 -9.26 -10.24 24.48
N ARG A 285 -9.39 -10.81 25.68
CA ARG A 285 -10.07 -10.19 26.83
C ARG A 285 -9.27 -9.02 27.40
N ASP A 286 -7.95 -9.17 27.48
CA ASP A 286 -7.04 -8.13 27.94
C ASP A 286 -6.26 -7.55 26.75
N LYS A 287 -6.75 -6.39 26.30
CA LYS A 287 -6.17 -5.63 25.17
C LYS A 287 -6.46 -4.14 25.41
N PRO A 288 -5.70 -3.51 26.32
CA PRO A 288 -5.83 -2.08 26.60
C PRO A 288 -5.31 -1.28 25.40
N THR A 289 -6.16 -0.41 24.87
CA THR A 289 -5.88 0.40 23.68
C THR A 289 -6.08 1.88 23.94
N GLN A 290 -5.35 2.71 23.21
CA GLN A 290 -5.45 4.18 23.23
C GLN A 290 -5.29 4.74 21.81
N PRO A 291 -5.94 5.87 21.47
CA PRO A 291 -6.91 6.60 22.31
C PRO A 291 -8.28 5.89 22.36
N LEU A 292 -8.55 4.97 21.42
CA LEU A 292 -9.83 4.28 21.31
C LEU A 292 -9.93 3.08 22.26
N VAL A 293 -11.10 2.94 22.88
CA VAL A 293 -11.51 1.75 23.64
C VAL A 293 -12.53 0.98 22.82
N TRP A 294 -12.36 -0.35 22.72
CA TRP A 294 -13.25 -1.18 21.94
C TRP A 294 -14.66 -1.27 22.54
N GLY A 295 -15.67 -1.13 21.68
CA GLY A 295 -17.07 -1.38 22.00
C GLY A 295 -17.91 -1.43 20.72
N VAL A 296 -18.94 -2.28 20.72
CA VAL A 296 -19.83 -2.49 19.56
C VAL A 296 -21.26 -2.64 20.04
N ALA A 297 -22.18 -1.82 19.55
CA ALA A 297 -23.62 -1.89 19.89
C ALA A 297 -23.90 -1.96 21.40
N GLY A 298 -23.11 -1.22 22.21
CA GLY A 298 -23.21 -1.22 23.68
C GLY A 298 -22.55 -2.42 24.38
N VAL A 299 -22.03 -3.40 23.65
CA VAL A 299 -21.27 -4.53 24.19
C VAL A 299 -19.82 -4.12 24.43
N THR A 300 -19.33 -4.39 25.64
CA THR A 300 -17.94 -4.13 26.03
C THR A 300 -17.04 -5.34 25.72
N ARG A 301 -15.71 -5.14 25.71
CA ARG A 301 -14.74 -6.24 25.52
C ARG A 301 -14.93 -7.38 26.52
N ALA A 302 -15.40 -7.09 27.74
CA ALA A 302 -15.64 -8.09 28.77
C ALA A 302 -16.81 -9.02 28.43
N ASP A 303 -17.84 -8.49 27.74
CA ASP A 303 -19.09 -9.20 27.43
C ASP A 303 -19.12 -9.75 25.99
N ALA A 304 -18.17 -9.35 25.15
CA ALA A 304 -18.07 -9.80 23.76
C ALA A 304 -17.79 -11.30 23.63
N HIS A 305 -18.08 -11.86 22.46
CA HIS A 305 -17.64 -13.21 22.11
C HIS A 305 -16.10 -13.26 22.07
N LEU A 306 -15.48 -14.19 22.80
CA LEU A 306 -14.04 -14.40 22.69
C LEU A 306 -13.79 -15.36 21.53
N ILE A 307 -13.13 -14.87 20.49
CA ILE A 307 -12.87 -15.64 19.28
C ILE A 307 -12.01 -16.87 19.63
N SER A 308 -12.36 -18.02 19.05
CA SER A 308 -11.62 -19.27 19.26
C SER A 308 -10.15 -19.12 18.83
N ARG A 309 -9.31 -19.99 19.39
CA ARG A 309 -7.88 -20.02 19.06
C ARG A 309 -7.57 -21.23 18.19
N VAL A 310 -6.67 -21.04 17.24
CA VAL A 310 -6.14 -22.06 16.35
C VAL A 310 -4.62 -21.97 16.32
N ASP A 311 -3.98 -23.07 15.94
CA ASP A 311 -2.54 -23.08 15.63
C ASP A 311 -2.26 -22.03 14.56
N ASP A 312 -1.33 -21.12 14.84
CA ASP A 312 -0.96 -20.03 13.93
C ASP A 312 -0.02 -20.48 12.80
N GLY A 313 0.41 -21.75 12.80
CA GLY A 313 1.33 -22.32 11.81
C GLY A 313 2.79 -21.93 12.04
N GLU A 314 3.08 -21.11 13.06
CA GLU A 314 4.41 -20.65 13.47
C GLU A 314 4.83 -21.21 14.84
N GLY A 315 4.06 -22.17 15.37
CA GLY A 315 4.31 -22.83 16.65
C GLY A 315 3.64 -22.15 17.85
N GLY A 316 2.67 -21.27 17.62
CA GLY A 316 1.85 -20.62 18.63
C GLY A 316 0.35 -20.82 18.42
N GLU A 317 -0.45 -20.16 19.26
CA GLU A 317 -1.91 -20.10 19.13
C GLU A 317 -2.36 -18.66 18.86
N GLY A 318 -3.01 -18.47 17.71
CA GLY A 318 -3.60 -17.19 17.28
C GLY A 318 -5.13 -17.21 17.32
N PRO A 319 -5.79 -16.04 17.31
CA PRO A 319 -7.23 -16.00 17.14
C PRO A 319 -7.60 -16.52 15.75
N ALA A 320 -8.64 -17.33 15.65
CA ALA A 320 -9.06 -17.97 14.40
C ALA A 320 -9.60 -16.96 13.38
N TYR A 321 -9.99 -15.77 13.84
CA TYR A 321 -10.43 -14.63 13.04
C TYR A 321 -9.97 -13.35 13.74
N GLY A 322 -9.86 -12.24 13.00
CA GLY A 322 -9.72 -10.92 13.61
C GLY A 322 -11.05 -10.38 14.11
N GLY A 323 -11.00 -9.50 15.11
CA GLY A 323 -12.16 -9.03 15.85
C GLY A 323 -13.15 -8.19 15.04
N THR A 324 -14.35 -8.02 15.59
CA THR A 324 -15.35 -7.09 15.06
C THR A 324 -14.83 -5.66 15.17
N PRO A 325 -14.86 -4.85 14.09
CA PRO A 325 -14.45 -3.45 14.17
C PRO A 325 -15.31 -2.66 15.18
N SER A 326 -14.67 -1.86 16.02
CA SER A 326 -15.36 -1.00 17.01
C SER A 326 -16.29 0.03 16.35
N ASP A 327 -17.37 0.40 17.02
CA ASP A 327 -18.35 1.38 16.51
C ASP A 327 -17.69 2.72 16.11
N GLU A 328 -16.70 3.20 16.89
CA GLU A 328 -16.02 4.45 16.55
C GLU A 328 -15.14 4.30 15.31
N SER A 329 -14.41 3.19 15.16
CA SER A 329 -13.64 2.93 13.93
C SER A 329 -14.54 2.87 12.69
N VAL A 330 -15.73 2.26 12.81
CA VAL A 330 -16.72 2.23 11.72
C VAL A 330 -17.22 3.64 11.39
N ARG A 331 -17.51 4.48 12.40
CA ARG A 331 -17.91 5.88 12.20
C ARG A 331 -16.82 6.69 11.51
N GLN A 332 -15.56 6.52 11.92
CA GLN A 332 -14.40 7.14 11.28
C GLN A 332 -14.30 6.75 9.80
N ALA A 333 -14.35 5.45 9.49
CA ALA A 333 -14.33 4.96 8.11
C ALA A 333 -15.46 5.52 7.25
N ILE A 334 -16.70 5.55 7.76
CA ILE A 334 -17.85 6.13 7.03
C ILE A 334 -17.61 7.62 6.74
N ARG A 335 -17.11 8.38 7.72
CA ARG A 335 -16.78 9.81 7.51
C ARG A 335 -15.69 9.98 6.46
N ALA A 336 -14.62 9.19 6.52
CA ALA A 336 -13.50 9.23 5.57
C ALA A 336 -13.92 8.86 4.14
N LEU A 337 -14.78 7.85 3.98
CA LEU A 337 -15.37 7.46 2.69
C LEU A 337 -16.26 8.57 2.13
N LYS A 338 -17.15 9.13 2.95
CA LYS A 338 -18.04 10.23 2.54
C LYS A 338 -17.29 11.51 2.20
N ALA A 339 -16.22 11.83 2.93
CA ALA A 339 -15.35 12.98 2.63
C ALA A 339 -14.71 12.87 1.23
N ARG A 340 -14.50 11.65 0.74
CA ARG A 340 -14.00 11.33 -0.61
C ARG A 340 -15.13 11.25 -1.66
N GLY A 341 -16.37 11.58 -1.30
CA GLY A 341 -17.52 11.57 -2.20
C GLY A 341 -18.14 10.19 -2.44
N LEU A 342 -17.82 9.19 -1.62
CA LEU A 342 -18.30 7.83 -1.80
C LEU A 342 -19.61 7.55 -1.04
N GLU A 343 -20.52 6.85 -1.69
CA GLU A 343 -21.69 6.24 -1.08
C GLU A 343 -21.28 4.99 -0.29
N VAL A 344 -21.78 4.84 0.94
CA VAL A 344 -21.41 3.73 1.82
C VAL A 344 -22.62 2.86 2.11
N THR A 345 -22.50 1.58 1.80
CA THR A 345 -23.45 0.53 2.20
C THR A 345 -22.81 -0.32 3.29
N LEU A 346 -23.47 -0.49 4.44
CA LEU A 346 -23.01 -1.43 5.45
C LEU A 346 -23.31 -2.86 5.00
N TYR A 347 -22.27 -3.69 4.97
CA TYR A 347 -22.38 -5.10 4.61
C TYR A 347 -22.01 -5.96 5.84
N PRO A 348 -22.99 -6.39 6.64
CA PRO A 348 -22.73 -7.32 7.74
C PRO A 348 -22.27 -8.67 7.20
N PHE A 349 -21.19 -9.20 7.77
CA PHE A 349 -20.60 -10.47 7.37
C PHE A 349 -20.42 -11.37 8.59
N VAL A 350 -21.07 -12.53 8.57
CA VAL A 350 -21.07 -13.45 9.72
C VAL A 350 -20.01 -14.54 9.53
N PHE A 351 -18.95 -14.44 10.32
CA PHE A 351 -17.95 -15.49 10.51
C PHE A 351 -18.52 -16.56 11.44
N MET A 352 -18.31 -17.84 11.10
CA MET A 352 -18.80 -18.95 11.90
C MET A 352 -17.69 -19.48 12.80
N ASP A 353 -17.67 -19.01 14.05
CA ASP A 353 -16.70 -19.41 15.05
C ASP A 353 -17.24 -20.58 15.88
N CYS A 354 -17.31 -21.74 15.25
CA CYS A 354 -17.83 -22.97 15.82
C CYS A 354 -17.05 -24.20 15.34
N ALA A 355 -17.33 -25.36 15.94
CA ALA A 355 -16.66 -26.61 15.56
C ALA A 355 -16.76 -26.88 14.04
N GLY A 356 -15.65 -27.34 13.45
CA GLY A 356 -15.54 -27.59 12.01
C GLY A 356 -15.20 -26.36 11.16
N TYR A 357 -15.04 -25.18 11.76
CA TYR A 357 -14.57 -23.94 11.12
C TYR A 357 -15.17 -23.68 9.72
N PRO A 358 -16.52 -23.60 9.58
CA PRO A 358 -17.16 -23.51 8.27
C PRO A 358 -16.94 -22.16 7.54
N TRP A 359 -16.13 -21.27 8.12
CA TRP A 359 -15.62 -19.97 7.64
C TRP A 359 -16.67 -18.91 7.27
N ARG A 360 -17.79 -19.28 6.63
CA ARG A 360 -18.86 -18.37 6.19
C ARG A 360 -20.23 -18.99 6.35
N GLY A 361 -21.16 -18.28 6.99
CA GLY A 361 -22.62 -18.27 6.76
C GLY A 361 -23.39 -19.56 6.47
N ARG A 362 -22.83 -20.75 6.72
CA ARG A 362 -23.47 -22.06 6.50
C ARG A 362 -24.50 -22.35 7.59
N ILE A 363 -25.38 -21.40 7.84
CA ILE A 363 -26.48 -21.61 8.77
C ILE A 363 -27.52 -22.46 8.04
N THR A 364 -27.75 -23.68 8.54
CA THR A 364 -28.70 -24.64 7.98
C THR A 364 -29.94 -24.71 8.87
N GLY A 365 -31.12 -24.66 8.24
CA GLY A 365 -32.39 -24.94 8.88
C GLY A 365 -32.99 -26.23 8.32
N THR A 366 -33.86 -26.88 9.09
CA THR A 366 -34.66 -28.03 8.62
C THR A 366 -35.94 -27.62 7.90
N ASP A 367 -36.30 -26.34 7.95
CA ASP A 367 -37.50 -25.79 7.31
C ASP A 367 -37.10 -24.79 6.21
N GLY A 368 -36.95 -25.28 4.98
CA GLY A 368 -36.67 -24.47 3.78
C GLY A 368 -35.78 -25.17 2.76
#